data_AF-S4XUS8-F1
#
_entry.id   AF-S4XUS8-F1
#
_cell.length_a   1.000
_cell.length_b   1.000
_cell.length_c   1.000
_cell.angle_alpha   90.00
_cell.angle_beta   90.00
_cell.angle_gamma   90.00
#
_symmetry.space_group_name_H-M   'P 1'
#
loop_
_entity.id
_entity.type
_entity.pdbx_description
1 polymer ?
#
loop_
_entity_poly.entity_id
_entity_poly.type
_entity_poly.pdbx_seq_one_letter_code
_entity_poly.pdbx_strand_id
1 'polypeptide(L)'
;MHEFGHALGLIHEHQQPENGIKWNKEKVYEDLSGPPNNWDKKTIDFNMFEAYSEAEAAHSTFDPRSIMMYAFPASWTEDGFSTGFNTALSSKDKRFIRQQYT
;
A
#
# COMPACT_ATOMS: atom_id res chain seq x y z
N MET A 1 -6.49 -9.96 8.96
CA MET A 1 -5.31 -9.47 9.71
C MET A 1 -4.94 -8.08 9.25
N HIS A 2 -4.83 -7.83 7.94
CA HIS A 2 -4.75 -6.49 7.33
C HIS A 2 -5.71 -5.46 7.96
N GLU A 3 -7.01 -5.75 7.98
CA GLU A 3 -8.02 -4.84 8.57
C GLU A 3 -7.83 -4.55 10.07
N PHE A 4 -7.26 -5.50 10.83
CA PHE A 4 -6.93 -5.26 12.22
C PHE A 4 -5.71 -4.34 12.35
N GLY A 5 -4.81 -4.33 11.36
CA GLY A 5 -3.77 -3.31 11.24
C GLY A 5 -4.37 -1.92 11.08
N HIS A 6 -5.35 -1.73 10.20
CA HIS A 6 -6.08 -0.46 10.09
C HIS A 6 -6.76 -0.06 11.40
N ALA A 7 -7.37 -1.01 12.11
CA ALA A 7 -7.95 -0.74 13.43
C ALA A 7 -6.93 -0.28 14.48
N LEU A 8 -5.65 -0.64 14.31
CA LEU A 8 -4.51 -0.20 15.13
C LEU A 8 -3.83 1.07 14.59
N GLY A 9 -4.40 1.71 13.56
CA GLY A 9 -3.85 2.93 12.95
C GLY A 9 -2.74 2.68 11.93
N LEU A 10 -2.53 1.43 11.48
CA LEU A 10 -1.60 1.15 10.39
C LEU A 10 -2.20 1.59 9.05
N ILE A 11 -1.37 2.26 8.27
CA ILE A 11 -1.66 2.72 6.90
C ILE A 11 -1.12 1.72 5.87
N HIS A 12 -1.52 1.86 4.60
CA HIS A 12 -1.03 0.99 3.54
C HIS A 12 0.46 1.17 3.26
N GLU A 13 1.18 0.05 3.13
CA GLU A 13 2.62 0.04 2.90
C GLU A 13 3.01 0.66 1.55
N HIS A 14 2.16 0.52 0.51
CA HIS A 14 2.43 1.12 -0.81
C HIS A 14 2.30 2.64 -0.81
N GLN A 15 1.76 3.27 0.24
CA GLN A 15 1.65 4.73 0.33
C GLN A 15 2.78 5.35 1.16
N GLN A 16 3.82 4.59 1.50
CA GLN A 16 5.00 5.19 2.14
C GLN A 16 5.76 6.09 1.15
N PRO A 17 6.33 7.21 1.62
CA PRO A 17 7.00 8.18 0.76
C PRO A 17 8.23 7.62 0.01
N GLU A 18 8.87 6.56 0.53
CA GLU A 18 10.06 5.93 -0.07
C GLU A 18 9.76 4.62 -0.84
N ASN A 19 8.52 4.39 -1.31
CA ASN A 19 8.14 3.09 -1.92
C ASN A 19 8.83 2.78 -3.27
N GLY A 20 9.25 3.80 -4.03
CA GLY A 20 9.84 3.65 -5.37
C GLY A 20 8.97 2.97 -6.44
N ILE A 21 7.65 2.84 -6.24
CA ILE A 21 6.77 2.11 -7.17
C ILE A 21 6.56 2.93 -8.45
N LYS A 22 6.90 2.33 -9.60
CA LYS A 22 6.74 2.93 -10.93
C LYS A 22 5.36 2.62 -11.50
N TRP A 23 4.35 3.36 -11.06
CA TRP A 23 2.97 3.15 -11.48
C TRP A 23 2.75 3.46 -12.96
N ASN A 24 2.17 2.51 -13.69
CA ASN A 24 1.47 2.77 -14.95
C ASN A 24 0.08 3.36 -14.62
N LYS A 25 0.04 4.68 -14.39
CA LYS A 25 -1.17 5.36 -13.91
C LYS A 25 -2.35 5.22 -14.86
N GLU A 26 -2.12 5.21 -16.17
CA GLU A 26 -3.18 5.03 -17.17
C GLU A 26 -3.89 3.70 -16.99
N LYS A 27 -3.14 2.61 -16.80
CA LYS A 27 -3.72 1.29 -16.57
C LYS A 27 -4.45 1.19 -15.23
N VAL A 28 -3.90 1.80 -14.19
CA VAL A 28 -4.55 1.86 -12.88
C VAL A 28 -5.88 2.62 -12.95
N TYR A 29 -5.94 3.76 -13.66
CA TYR A 29 -7.19 4.48 -13.87
C TYR A 29 -8.21 3.66 -14.66
N GLU A 30 -7.79 3.04 -15.77
CA GLU A 30 -8.65 2.19 -16.60
C GLU A 30 -9.32 1.08 -15.77
N ASP A 31 -8.53 0.37 -14.98
CA ASP A 31 -9.02 -0.79 -14.23
C ASP A 31 -9.87 -0.38 -13.01
N LEU A 32 -9.45 0.66 -12.25
CA LEU A 32 -10.15 1.06 -11.02
C LEU A 32 -11.38 1.95 -11.26
N SER A 33 -11.50 2.59 -12.43
CA SER A 33 -12.73 3.28 -12.81
C SER A 33 -13.84 2.33 -13.28
N GLY A 34 -13.53 1.06 -13.53
CA GLY A 34 -14.51 0.01 -13.81
C GLY A 34 -15.01 -0.73 -12.55
N PRO A 35 -16.00 -1.62 -12.68
CA PRO A 35 -16.43 -2.48 -11.59
C PRO A 35 -15.32 -3.45 -11.16
N PRO A 36 -15.24 -3.82 -9.86
CA PRO A 36 -16.23 -3.52 -8.81
C PRO A 36 -16.06 -2.15 -8.14
N ASN A 37 -14.92 -1.48 -8.32
CA ASN A 37 -14.59 -0.25 -7.57
C ASN A 37 -15.37 0.97 -8.06
N ASN A 38 -15.46 1.17 -9.38
CA ASN A 38 -16.10 2.32 -10.02
C ASN A 38 -15.62 3.66 -9.43
N TRP A 39 -14.31 3.76 -9.14
CA TRP A 39 -13.73 4.94 -8.50
C TRP A 39 -13.52 6.08 -9.49
N ASP A 40 -13.76 7.30 -9.02
CA ASP A 40 -13.36 8.49 -9.77
C ASP A 40 -11.84 8.69 -9.70
N LYS A 41 -11.33 9.55 -10.58
CA LYS A 41 -9.89 9.82 -10.68
C LYS A 41 -9.31 10.31 -9.34
N LYS A 42 -10.04 11.15 -8.61
CA LYS A 42 -9.59 11.73 -7.34
C LYS A 42 -9.43 10.65 -6.27
N THR A 43 -10.36 9.72 -6.21
CA THR A 43 -10.34 8.57 -5.29
C THR A 43 -9.17 7.66 -5.62
N ILE A 44 -8.90 7.43 -6.91
CA ILE A 44 -7.75 6.63 -7.36
C ILE A 44 -6.44 7.33 -6.99
N ASP A 45 -6.34 8.64 -7.22
CA ASP A 45 -5.17 9.43 -6.86
C ASP A 45 -4.87 9.29 -5.36
N PHE A 46 -5.89 9.50 -4.51
CA PHE A 46 -5.77 9.43 -3.06
C PHE A 46 -5.42 8.01 -2.55
N ASN A 47 -6.04 6.97 -3.09
CA ASN A 47 -5.85 5.60 -2.58
C ASN A 47 -4.59 4.92 -3.13
N MET A 48 -4.14 5.26 -4.33
CA MET A 48 -3.06 4.55 -5.04
C MET A 48 -1.76 5.33 -5.14
N PHE A 49 -1.82 6.66 -5.32
CA PHE A 49 -0.65 7.45 -5.71
C PHE A 49 -0.21 8.46 -4.67
N GLU A 50 -1.13 8.95 -3.84
CA GLU A 50 -0.76 9.83 -2.73
C GLU A 50 0.02 9.03 -1.70
N ALA A 51 1.23 9.52 -1.40
CA ALA A 51 2.04 9.03 -0.31
C ALA A 51 1.78 9.86 0.94
N TYR A 52 1.80 9.20 2.10
CA TYR A 52 1.77 9.88 3.39
C TYR A 52 3.03 10.73 3.56
N SER A 53 2.91 11.87 4.24
CA SER A 53 4.07 12.68 4.59
C SER A 53 5.00 11.93 5.53
N GLU A 54 6.28 12.31 5.59
CA GLU A 54 7.23 11.73 6.55
C GLU A 54 6.76 11.87 8.01
N ALA A 55 5.96 12.90 8.32
CA ALA A 55 5.38 13.09 9.66
C ALA A 55 4.24 12.08 9.97
N GLU A 56 3.56 11.58 8.93
CA GLU A 56 2.46 10.62 9.04
C GLU A 56 2.95 9.17 8.90
N ALA A 57 4.03 8.95 8.14
CA ALA A 57 4.65 7.65 7.95
C ALA A 57 5.65 7.36 9.07
N ALA A 58 5.29 6.46 9.98
CA ALA A 58 6.23 6.00 10.98
C ALA A 58 7.41 5.26 10.32
N HIS A 59 8.63 5.79 10.50
CA HIS A 59 9.86 5.42 9.76
C HIS A 59 10.16 3.91 9.72
N SER A 60 9.64 3.27 8.68
CA SER A 60 9.95 1.92 8.28
C SER A 60 10.37 1.99 6.81
N THR A 61 11.47 1.33 6.44
CA THR A 61 11.80 1.18 5.02
C THR A 61 10.72 0.34 4.33
N PHE A 62 10.66 0.35 3.00
CA PHE A 62 9.68 -0.42 2.25
C PHE A 62 9.73 -1.92 2.55
N ASP A 63 8.56 -2.54 2.80
CA ASP A 63 8.40 -3.98 2.99
C ASP A 63 7.32 -4.58 2.09
N PRO A 64 7.68 -5.18 0.93
CA PRO A 64 6.70 -5.83 0.06
C PRO A 64 5.99 -7.04 0.71
N ARG A 65 6.49 -7.53 1.84
CA ARG A 65 5.88 -8.63 2.61
C ARG A 65 5.04 -8.15 3.79
N SER A 66 4.92 -6.84 3.99
CA SER A 66 4.06 -6.24 5.02
C SER A 66 2.64 -6.76 4.89
N ILE A 67 2.00 -7.09 6.01
CA ILE A 67 0.58 -7.43 6.03
C ILE A 67 -0.26 -6.26 5.50
N MET A 68 0.25 -5.02 5.56
CA MET A 68 -0.38 -3.79 5.10
C MET A 68 -0.06 -3.46 3.63
N MET A 69 0.64 -4.33 2.91
CA MET A 69 0.86 -4.17 1.48
C MET A 69 -0.43 -4.39 0.69
N TYR A 70 -0.80 -3.40 -0.12
CA TYR A 70 -1.91 -3.54 -1.06
C TYR A 70 -1.51 -4.48 -2.21
N ALA A 71 -2.41 -5.38 -2.60
CA ALA A 71 -2.17 -6.31 -3.69
C ALA A 71 -2.50 -5.63 -5.04
N PHE A 72 -1.57 -5.68 -5.99
CA PHE A 72 -1.78 -5.16 -7.34
C PHE A 72 -1.03 -5.97 -8.40
N PRO A 73 -1.58 -6.08 -9.63
CA PRO A 73 -0.98 -6.86 -10.70
C PRO A 73 0.22 -6.14 -11.34
N ALA A 74 1.09 -6.90 -12.00
CA ALA A 74 2.27 -6.36 -12.70
C ALA A 74 1.90 -5.41 -13.85
N SER A 75 0.69 -5.51 -14.41
CA SER A 75 0.20 -4.60 -15.44
C SER A 75 0.02 -3.17 -14.95
N TRP A 76 -0.04 -2.95 -13.63
CA TRP A 76 -0.17 -1.62 -13.02
C TRP A 76 1.16 -0.91 -12.83
N THR A 77 2.29 -1.55 -13.18
CA THR A 77 3.62 -0.96 -13.05
C THR A 77 4.37 -0.99 -14.39
N GLU A 78 5.31 -0.07 -14.54
CA GLU A 78 6.12 0.05 -15.76
C GLU A 78 7.27 -0.97 -15.81
N ASP A 79 7.67 -1.52 -14.67
CA ASP A 79 8.79 -2.45 -14.52
C ASP A 79 8.38 -3.88 -14.17
N GLY A 80 7.08 -4.18 -14.16
CA GLY A 80 6.53 -5.49 -13.85
C GLY A 80 6.52 -5.84 -12.36
N PHE A 81 6.84 -4.88 -11.47
CA PHE A 81 6.67 -5.05 -10.04
C PHE A 81 5.19 -5.33 -9.69
N SER A 82 4.97 -6.31 -8.82
CA SER A 82 3.64 -6.69 -8.36
C SER A 82 3.67 -7.23 -6.95
N THR A 83 2.50 -7.23 -6.31
CA THR A 83 2.31 -7.69 -4.95
C THR A 83 1.08 -8.59 -4.87
N GLY A 84 1.17 -9.63 -4.04
CA GLY A 84 0.06 -10.52 -3.73
C GLY A 84 -0.54 -10.23 -2.37
N PHE A 85 -1.61 -10.96 -2.01
CA PHE A 85 -2.16 -10.91 -0.66
C PHE A 85 -1.19 -11.55 0.33
N ASN A 86 -0.56 -10.74 1.17
CA ASN A 86 0.19 -11.21 2.33
C ASN A 86 -0.80 -11.70 3.40
N THR A 87 -0.63 -12.91 3.91
CA THR A 87 -1.56 -13.53 4.88
C THR A 87 -0.97 -13.67 6.28
N ALA A 88 0.31 -13.35 6.45
CA ALA A 88 1.03 -13.41 7.72
C ALA A 88 1.79 -12.11 7.98
N LEU A 89 1.96 -11.77 9.26
CA LEU A 89 2.78 -10.63 9.68
C LEU A 89 4.25 -10.86 9.30
N SER A 90 4.83 -9.88 8.61
CA SER A 90 6.26 -9.84 8.34
C SER A 90 7.07 -9.67 9.64
N SER A 91 8.37 -9.97 9.59
CA SER A 91 9.27 -9.66 10.72
C SER A 91 9.34 -8.16 11.03
N LYS A 92 9.05 -7.33 10.03
CA LYS A 92 8.98 -5.87 10.16
C LYS A 92 7.69 -5.44 10.84
N ASP A 93 6.54 -5.97 10.42
CA ASP A 93 5.24 -5.72 11.05
C ASP A 93 5.29 -5.99 12.55
N LYS A 94 5.80 -7.17 12.93
CA LYS A 94 5.91 -7.60 14.34
C LYS A 94 6.78 -6.66 15.18
N ARG A 95 7.90 -6.19 14.61
CA ARG A 95 8.80 -5.28 15.30
C ARG A 95 8.19 -3.89 15.41
N PHE A 96 7.62 -3.40 14.32
CA PHE A 96 7.01 -2.08 14.23
C PHE A 96 5.85 -1.96 15.22
N ILE A 97 4.89 -2.89 15.18
CA ILE A 97 3.73 -2.82 16.07
C ILE A 97 4.12 -2.94 17.54
N ARG A 98 5.16 -3.73 17.87
CA ARG A 98 5.67 -3.79 19.24
C ARG A 98 6.16 -2.42 19.72
N GLN A 99 6.82 -1.62 18.87
CA GLN A 99 7.34 -0.30 19.25
C GLN A 99 6.24 0.75 19.51
N GLN A 100 5.05 0.58 18.92
CA GLN A 100 3.95 1.54 19.10
C GLN A 100 3.16 1.34 20.40
N TYR A 101 3.30 0.17 21.04
CA TYR A 101 2.53 -0.23 22.22
C TYR A 101 3.43 -0.71 23.37
N THR A 102 4.59 -0.06 23.53
CA THR A 102 5.55 -0.28 24.62
C THR A 102 5.66 0.91 25.55
#